data_AF-A0A2S6NPF9-F1
#
_entry.id   AF-A0A2S6NPF9-F1
#
_cell.length_a   1.000
_cell.length_b   1.000
_cell.length_c   1.000
_cell.angle_alpha   90.00
_cell.angle_beta   90.00
_cell.angle_gamma   90.00
#
_symmetry.space_group_name_H-M   'P 1'
#
loop_
_entity.id
_entity.type
_entity.pdbx_description
1 polymer ?
#
loop_
_entity_poly.entity_id
_entity_poly.type
_entity_poly.pdbx_seq_one_letter_code
_entity_poly.pdbx_strand_id
1 'polypeptide(L)'
;MFFRYSLPLDRSSMTRWRQRMGEEKLTVLLQESLRLAIRSGAAEPADFTRVIVDTTVQPKAVAFPTDARLLHRAREWLVRLAHKHGVTLRQSYQRVGKSALIRYQRHAHARQFKRARRALRTLRTYLGRVMRDIGRKTGADASLRARFAQPLALARRVHAQRYRQRGPKVYSLHAPEVECIAKGKPHQPYEFGVKVSIATPLHRCRGGQFVVPVAALPGNPYDGHSLATVLPAITRQIGTALIRVITDAGYRGHNAPPAQASCVYTSAQKRGVTAEIKRELRRRPAVEPVIGHLKEDHRMGRNYLAGRAGDAANAVLAAVGYNFRLLLVWLAGLGQLLPTLVRSAGTAAPNARYAT
;
A
#
# COMPACT_ATOMS: atom_id res chain seq x y z
N MET A 1 5.97 15.87 31.81
CA MET A 1 6.01 16.20 30.37
C MET A 1 6.06 17.72 30.25
N PHE A 2 7.20 18.31 29.90
CA PHE A 2 7.34 19.77 29.81
C PHE A 2 6.63 20.29 28.56
N PHE A 3 5.79 21.30 28.72
CA PHE A 3 5.13 22.00 27.61
C PHE A 3 6.19 22.76 26.79
N ARG A 4 6.26 22.53 25.48
CA ARG A 4 7.18 23.22 24.56
C ARG A 4 6.39 24.10 23.60
N TYR A 5 6.80 25.35 23.45
CA TYR A 5 6.22 26.34 22.52
C TYR A 5 6.57 26.05 21.05
N SER A 6 7.65 25.31 20.80
CA SER A 6 8.08 24.91 19.47
C SER A 6 7.92 23.40 19.27
N LEU A 7 7.40 23.01 18.10
CA LEU A 7 7.36 21.61 17.73
C LEU A 7 8.80 21.10 17.53
N PRO A 8 9.16 19.92 18.05
CA PRO A 8 10.51 19.38 17.91
C PRO A 8 10.91 19.12 16.46
N LEU A 9 9.93 19.00 15.55
CA LEU A 9 10.11 18.92 14.12
C LEU A 9 9.03 19.74 13.41
N ASP A 10 9.42 20.44 12.35
CA ASP A 10 8.47 21.03 11.40
C ASP A 10 7.62 19.92 10.76
N ARG A 11 6.31 20.15 10.62
CA ARG A 11 5.35 19.15 10.10
C ARG A 11 5.73 18.65 8.70
N SER A 12 6.41 19.46 7.91
CA SER A 12 6.84 19.14 6.56
C SER A 12 8.21 18.44 6.50
N SER A 13 8.99 18.39 7.58
CA SER A 13 10.32 17.76 7.60
C SER A 13 10.29 16.32 7.12
N MET A 14 9.35 15.52 7.62
CA MET A 14 9.21 14.11 7.20
C MET A 14 8.73 13.97 5.75
N THR A 15 7.96 14.92 5.24
CA THR A 15 7.54 14.92 3.83
C THR A 15 8.71 15.24 2.93
N ARG A 16 9.49 16.28 3.24
CA ARG A 16 10.71 16.64 2.50
C ARG A 16 11.74 15.51 2.56
N TRP A 17 11.93 14.89 3.72
CA TRP A 17 12.83 13.74 3.88
C TRP A 17 12.44 12.57 2.96
N ARG A 18 11.16 12.14 2.98
CA ARG A 18 10.69 11.07 2.10
C ARG A 18 10.87 11.41 0.62
N GLN A 19 10.60 12.65 0.22
CA GLN A 19 10.80 13.10 -1.17
C GLN A 19 12.28 13.05 -1.59
N ARG A 20 13.21 13.42 -0.71
CA ARG A 20 14.66 13.33 -0.97
C ARG A 20 15.18 11.90 -1.00
N MET A 21 14.60 11.01 -0.18
CA MET A 21 14.97 9.60 -0.17
C MET A 21 14.50 8.91 -1.45
N GLY A 22 13.24 9.13 -1.85
CA GLY A 22 12.66 8.39 -2.97
C GLY A 22 12.52 6.90 -2.66
N GLU A 23 11.97 6.13 -3.61
CA GLU A 23 11.72 4.69 -3.41
C GLU A 23 13.03 3.91 -3.26
N GLU A 24 13.98 4.12 -4.18
CA GLU A 24 15.23 3.35 -4.25
C GLU A 24 16.05 3.44 -2.96
N LYS A 25 16.25 4.65 -2.39
CA LYS A 25 17.02 4.79 -1.15
C LYS A 25 16.27 4.25 0.06
N LEU A 26 14.94 4.30 0.06
CA LEU A 26 14.14 3.66 1.13
C LEU A 26 14.25 2.14 1.06
N THR A 27 14.36 1.56 -0.13
CA THR A 27 14.58 0.12 -0.30
C THR A 27 15.92 -0.32 0.30
N VAL A 28 16.94 0.55 0.31
CA VAL A 28 18.22 0.26 1.00
C VAL A 28 18.02 0.07 2.50
N LEU A 29 17.10 0.81 3.15
CA LEU A 29 16.80 0.58 4.58
C LEU A 29 16.21 -0.82 4.82
N LEU A 30 15.41 -1.32 3.89
CA LEU A 30 14.88 -2.67 3.98
C LEU A 30 16.02 -3.71 3.84
N GLN A 31 16.93 -3.50 2.89
CA GLN A 31 18.14 -4.34 2.73
C GLN A 31 19.00 -4.33 3.99
N GLU A 32 19.24 -3.16 4.59
CA GLU A 32 19.99 -3.04 5.84
C GLU A 32 19.31 -3.77 7.01
N SER A 33 17.97 -3.76 7.07
CA SER A 33 17.25 -4.55 8.09
C SER A 33 17.51 -6.06 7.95
N LEU A 34 17.57 -6.58 6.72
CA LEU A 34 17.87 -7.99 6.45
C LEU A 34 19.34 -8.32 6.71
N ARG A 35 20.27 -7.42 6.34
CA ARG A 35 21.69 -7.55 6.66
C ARG A 35 21.92 -7.58 8.17
N LEU A 36 21.22 -6.72 8.92
CA LEU A 36 21.29 -6.71 10.38
C LEU A 36 20.75 -8.02 10.96
N ALA A 37 19.65 -8.57 10.40
CA ALA A 37 19.13 -9.87 10.82
C ALA A 37 20.16 -10.99 10.67
N ILE A 38 20.90 -11.01 9.55
CA ILE A 38 21.96 -11.99 9.32
C ILE A 38 23.10 -11.78 10.31
N ARG A 39 23.58 -10.53 10.47
CA ARG A 39 24.68 -10.20 11.38
C ARG A 39 24.36 -10.50 12.84
N SER A 40 23.11 -10.33 13.27
CA SER A 40 22.69 -10.60 14.65
C SER A 40 22.32 -12.07 14.90
N GLY A 41 22.47 -12.95 13.90
CA GLY A 41 22.06 -14.36 14.00
C GLY A 41 20.54 -14.58 14.05
N ALA A 42 19.75 -13.56 13.72
CA ALA A 42 18.29 -13.65 13.66
C ALA A 42 17.80 -14.39 12.41
N ALA A 43 18.60 -14.42 11.36
CA ALA A 43 18.33 -15.16 10.12
C ALA A 43 19.64 -15.66 9.51
N GLU A 44 19.55 -16.67 8.66
CA GLU A 44 20.68 -17.15 7.86
C GLU A 44 20.47 -16.76 6.39
N PRO A 45 21.54 -16.56 5.59
CA PRO A 45 21.39 -16.27 4.16
C PRO A 45 20.55 -17.32 3.41
N ALA A 46 20.65 -18.59 3.83
CA ALA A 46 19.91 -19.71 3.26
C ALA A 46 18.38 -19.56 3.41
N ASP A 47 17.90 -18.90 4.47
CA ASP A 47 16.47 -18.70 4.74
C ASP A 47 15.77 -17.91 3.61
N PHE A 48 16.52 -17.03 2.95
CA PHE A 48 15.99 -16.14 1.92
C PHE A 48 16.03 -16.73 0.50
N THR A 49 16.57 -17.93 0.33
CA THR A 49 16.61 -18.62 -0.98
C THR A 49 15.27 -19.26 -1.36
N ARG A 50 14.41 -19.53 -0.37
CA ARG A 50 13.06 -20.07 -0.54
C ARG A 50 12.06 -19.06 0.00
N VAL A 51 11.19 -18.53 -0.85
CA VAL A 51 10.29 -17.43 -0.49
C VAL A 51 8.84 -17.74 -0.84
N ILE A 52 7.92 -17.15 -0.08
CA ILE A 52 6.50 -17.05 -0.41
C ILE A 52 6.25 -15.63 -0.93
N VAL A 53 5.65 -15.49 -2.11
CA VAL A 53 5.24 -14.20 -2.68
C VAL A 53 3.73 -14.13 -2.70
N ASP A 54 3.18 -13.04 -2.14
CA ASP A 54 1.76 -12.73 -2.21
C ASP A 54 1.52 -11.26 -2.58
N THR A 55 0.35 -10.99 -3.15
CA THR A 55 -0.10 -9.65 -3.52
C THR A 55 -1.25 -9.20 -2.64
N THR A 56 -0.99 -8.18 -1.84
CA THR A 56 -2.00 -7.50 -1.05
C THR A 56 -2.39 -6.16 -1.67
N VAL A 57 -3.32 -5.48 -1.02
CA VAL A 57 -3.67 -4.10 -1.35
C VAL A 57 -3.29 -3.24 -0.17
N GLN A 58 -2.59 -2.14 -0.44
CA GLN A 58 -2.39 -1.05 0.51
C GLN A 58 -3.51 -0.02 0.30
N PRO A 59 -4.52 0.03 1.19
CA PRO A 59 -5.63 0.96 1.04
C PRO A 59 -5.13 2.40 1.14
N LYS A 60 -5.59 3.28 0.26
CA LYS A 60 -5.31 4.71 0.37
C LYS A 60 -6.25 5.32 1.40
N ALA A 61 -5.83 6.39 2.07
CA ALA A 61 -6.66 7.24 2.91
C ALA A 61 -7.66 8.05 2.06
N VAL A 62 -8.63 7.35 1.48
CA VAL A 62 -9.74 7.90 0.71
C VAL A 62 -11.05 7.48 1.35
N ALA A 63 -12.07 8.32 1.19
CA ALA A 63 -13.42 7.92 1.55
C ALA A 63 -13.95 6.90 0.53
N PHE A 64 -14.86 6.02 0.95
CA PHE A 64 -15.50 5.06 0.04
C PHE A 64 -16.09 5.79 -1.18
N PRO A 65 -15.66 5.42 -2.40
CA PRO A 65 -15.94 6.21 -3.60
C PRO A 65 -17.33 5.86 -4.14
N THR A 66 -18.26 6.81 -4.05
CA THR A 66 -19.55 6.74 -4.76
C THR A 66 -19.59 7.82 -5.82
N ASP A 67 -20.15 7.51 -7.00
CA ASP A 67 -20.24 8.46 -8.12
C ASP A 67 -20.92 9.77 -7.70
N ALA A 68 -21.99 9.69 -6.90
CA ALA A 68 -22.70 10.87 -6.39
C ALA A 68 -21.81 11.74 -5.49
N ARG A 69 -21.08 11.13 -4.54
CA ARG A 69 -20.16 11.86 -3.66
C ARG A 69 -19.02 12.46 -4.47
N LEU A 70 -18.48 11.72 -5.44
CA LEU A 70 -17.36 12.19 -6.27
C LEU A 70 -17.77 13.39 -7.15
N LEU A 71 -18.93 13.34 -7.80
CA LEU A 71 -19.49 14.48 -8.56
C LEU A 71 -19.68 15.71 -7.67
N HIS A 72 -20.27 15.52 -6.48
CA HIS A 72 -20.49 16.60 -5.53
C HIS A 72 -19.17 17.22 -5.05
N ARG A 73 -18.19 16.37 -4.69
CA ARG A 73 -16.86 16.81 -4.25
C ARG A 73 -16.09 17.54 -5.36
N ALA A 74 -16.22 17.10 -6.61
CA ALA A 74 -15.58 17.76 -7.74
C ALA A 74 -16.13 19.19 -7.91
N ARG A 75 -17.45 19.33 -7.76
CA ARG A 75 -18.10 20.63 -7.77
C ARG A 75 -17.62 21.51 -6.61
N GLU A 76 -17.61 20.99 -5.38
CA GLU A 76 -17.14 21.75 -4.21
C GLU A 76 -15.69 22.22 -4.39
N TRP A 77 -14.82 21.36 -4.91
CA TRP A 77 -13.43 21.69 -5.17
C TRP A 77 -13.28 22.82 -6.19
N LEU A 78 -13.98 22.73 -7.32
CA LEU A 78 -13.98 23.78 -8.34
C LEU A 78 -14.51 25.13 -7.81
N VAL A 79 -15.57 25.10 -7.01
CA VAL A 79 -16.15 26.32 -6.38
C VAL A 79 -15.15 26.97 -5.41
N ARG A 80 -14.50 26.17 -4.56
CA ARG A 80 -13.47 26.68 -3.64
C ARG A 80 -12.28 27.28 -4.40
N LEU A 81 -11.87 26.64 -5.48
CA LEU A 81 -10.78 27.11 -6.31
C LEU A 81 -11.15 28.42 -7.05
N ALA A 82 -12.39 28.53 -7.54
CA ALA A 82 -12.94 29.75 -8.10
C ALA A 82 -12.87 30.92 -7.12
N HIS A 83 -13.33 30.71 -5.88
CA HIS A 83 -13.26 31.72 -4.83
C HIS A 83 -11.80 32.12 -4.51
N LYS A 84 -10.90 31.14 -4.40
CA LYS A 84 -9.46 31.39 -4.15
C LYS A 84 -8.80 32.27 -5.21
N HIS A 85 -9.32 32.25 -6.44
CA HIS A 85 -8.75 32.97 -7.57
C HIS A 85 -9.65 34.09 -8.09
N GLY A 86 -10.62 34.55 -7.30
CA GLY A 86 -11.48 35.68 -7.66
C GLY A 86 -12.41 35.44 -8.85
N VAL A 87 -12.66 34.18 -9.23
CA VAL A 87 -13.55 33.85 -10.36
C VAL A 87 -14.99 33.81 -9.85
N THR A 88 -15.74 34.89 -10.08
CA THR A 88 -17.17 34.97 -9.73
C THR A 88 -17.98 33.98 -10.54
N LEU A 89 -18.67 33.03 -9.90
CA LEU A 89 -19.50 32.02 -10.57
C LEU A 89 -20.94 32.49 -10.72
N ARG A 90 -21.61 32.16 -11.84
CA ARG A 90 -23.04 32.42 -12.03
C ARG A 90 -23.88 31.74 -10.95
N GLN A 91 -23.51 30.50 -10.60
CA GLN A 91 -24.16 29.74 -9.55
C GLN A 91 -23.21 28.65 -9.01
N SER A 92 -23.02 28.63 -7.68
CA SER A 92 -22.19 27.61 -7.02
C SER A 92 -22.94 26.29 -6.75
N TYR A 93 -24.27 26.33 -6.80
CA TYR A 93 -25.18 25.23 -6.42
C TYR A 93 -25.01 24.73 -4.98
N GLN A 94 -24.28 25.41 -4.08
CA GLN A 94 -23.75 24.83 -2.83
C GLN A 94 -24.84 24.12 -2.01
N ARG A 95 -25.92 24.83 -1.70
CA ARG A 95 -27.11 24.33 -0.97
C ARG A 95 -27.80 23.18 -1.70
N VAL A 96 -28.25 23.42 -2.93
CA VAL A 96 -29.05 22.43 -3.70
C VAL A 96 -28.26 21.18 -4.07
N GLY A 97 -26.94 21.29 -4.23
CA GLY A 97 -26.05 20.15 -4.46
C GLY A 97 -25.93 19.26 -3.22
N LYS A 98 -25.95 19.82 -2.01
CA LYS A 98 -25.95 19.04 -0.76
C LYS A 98 -27.27 18.31 -0.59
N SER A 99 -28.39 18.99 -0.82
CA SER A 99 -29.72 18.37 -0.82
C SER A 99 -29.86 17.24 -1.85
N ALA A 100 -29.32 17.43 -3.06
CA ALA A 100 -29.32 16.38 -4.10
C ALA A 100 -28.48 15.16 -3.69
N LEU A 101 -27.33 15.35 -3.05
CA LEU A 101 -26.51 14.26 -2.51
C LEU A 101 -27.25 13.48 -1.41
N ILE A 102 -27.88 14.18 -0.47
CA ILE A 102 -28.66 13.55 0.61
C ILE A 102 -29.82 12.73 0.02
N ARG A 103 -30.57 13.29 -0.95
CA ARG A 103 -31.63 12.54 -1.64
C ARG A 103 -31.08 11.28 -2.33
N TYR A 104 -29.95 11.38 -3.02
CA TYR A 104 -29.31 10.21 -3.62
C TYR A 104 -29.03 9.14 -2.58
N GLN A 105 -28.40 9.49 -1.46
CA GLN A 105 -28.03 8.56 -0.40
C GLN A 105 -29.25 7.88 0.23
N ARG A 106 -30.30 8.65 0.55
CA ARG A 106 -31.57 8.12 1.09
C ARG A 106 -32.24 7.14 0.14
N HIS A 107 -32.35 7.51 -1.15
CA HIS A 107 -32.95 6.62 -2.15
C HIS A 107 -32.11 5.37 -2.41
N ALA A 108 -30.78 5.48 -2.41
CA ALA A 108 -29.89 4.34 -2.58
C ALA A 108 -30.00 3.36 -1.40
N HIS A 109 -30.04 3.89 -0.17
CA HIS A 109 -30.26 3.10 1.04
C HIS A 109 -31.62 2.37 1.01
N ALA A 110 -32.69 3.09 0.63
CA ALA A 110 -34.03 2.51 0.46
C ALA A 110 -34.20 1.65 -0.81
N ARG A 111 -33.12 1.32 -1.54
CA ARG A 111 -33.13 0.54 -2.80
C ARG A 111 -34.00 1.14 -3.93
N GLN A 112 -34.36 2.43 -3.84
CA GLN A 112 -35.13 3.18 -4.83
C GLN A 112 -34.25 3.72 -5.98
N PHE A 113 -33.63 2.83 -6.74
CA PHE A 113 -32.59 3.20 -7.72
C PHE A 113 -33.07 4.09 -8.88
N LYS A 114 -34.36 4.08 -9.23
CA LYS A 114 -34.91 5.04 -10.22
C LYS A 114 -34.82 6.48 -9.70
N ARG A 115 -35.17 6.71 -8.43
CA ARG A 115 -35.09 8.04 -7.77
C ARG A 115 -33.63 8.44 -7.50
N ALA A 116 -32.80 7.49 -7.05
CA ALA A 116 -31.37 7.73 -6.88
C ALA A 116 -30.71 8.18 -8.21
N ARG A 117 -30.99 7.50 -9.33
CA ARG A 117 -30.49 7.91 -10.65
C ARG A 117 -30.95 9.30 -11.09
N ARG A 118 -32.15 9.74 -10.73
CA ARG A 118 -32.60 11.13 -10.96
C ARG A 118 -31.73 12.13 -10.20
N ALA A 119 -31.50 11.90 -8.91
CA ALA A 119 -30.64 12.75 -8.08
C ALA A 119 -29.17 12.78 -8.60
N LEU A 120 -28.66 11.63 -9.06
CA LEU A 120 -27.33 11.54 -9.68
C LEU A 120 -27.22 12.37 -10.96
N ARG A 121 -28.24 12.32 -11.84
CA ARG A 121 -28.31 13.18 -13.04
C ARG A 121 -28.28 14.66 -12.67
N THR A 122 -29.03 15.06 -11.65
CA THR A 122 -29.01 16.43 -11.13
C THR A 122 -27.61 16.87 -10.68
N LEU A 123 -26.92 16.03 -9.90
CA LEU A 123 -25.53 16.32 -9.47
C LEU A 123 -24.58 16.48 -10.66
N ARG A 124 -24.73 15.62 -11.68
CA ARG A 124 -23.93 15.68 -12.92
C ARG A 124 -24.17 16.99 -13.67
N THR A 125 -25.43 17.41 -13.80
CA THR A 125 -25.80 18.71 -14.39
C THR A 125 -25.17 19.87 -13.63
N TYR A 126 -25.19 19.87 -12.29
CA TYR A 126 -24.59 20.93 -11.49
C TYR A 126 -23.07 21.02 -11.71
N LEU A 127 -22.37 19.89 -11.67
CA LEU A 127 -20.94 19.84 -11.97
C LEU A 127 -20.65 20.36 -13.38
N GLY A 128 -21.37 19.87 -14.39
CA GLY A 128 -21.19 20.28 -15.78
C GLY A 128 -21.46 21.77 -16.02
N ARG A 129 -22.41 22.38 -15.30
CA ARG A 129 -22.65 23.83 -15.35
C ARG A 129 -21.51 24.63 -14.75
N VAL A 130 -21.00 24.22 -13.57
CA VAL A 130 -19.85 24.90 -12.93
C VAL A 130 -18.60 24.79 -13.80
N MET A 131 -18.31 23.62 -14.36
CA MET A 131 -17.16 23.43 -15.25
C MET A 131 -17.22 24.33 -16.47
N ARG A 132 -18.38 24.45 -17.12
CA ARG A 132 -18.57 25.34 -18.27
C ARG A 132 -18.47 26.81 -17.89
N ASP A 133 -18.99 27.20 -16.73
CA ASP A 133 -18.89 28.59 -16.28
C ASP A 133 -17.45 29.01 -15.99
N ILE A 134 -16.70 28.16 -15.28
CA ILE A 134 -15.26 28.38 -15.04
C ILE A 134 -14.52 28.43 -16.37
N GLY A 135 -14.73 27.44 -17.25
CA GLY A 135 -14.02 27.39 -18.53
C GLY A 135 -14.23 28.62 -19.41
N ARG A 136 -15.44 29.22 -19.39
CA ARG A 136 -15.70 30.49 -20.10
C ARG A 136 -14.98 31.68 -19.46
N LYS A 137 -14.95 31.75 -18.13
CA LYS A 137 -14.38 32.89 -17.39
C LYS A 137 -12.87 32.87 -17.29
N THR A 138 -12.25 31.69 -17.38
CA THR A 138 -10.79 31.55 -17.36
C THR A 138 -10.19 31.54 -18.77
N GLY A 139 -10.99 31.44 -19.83
CA GLY A 139 -10.50 31.20 -21.20
C GLY A 139 -9.49 32.23 -21.72
N ALA A 140 -9.65 33.51 -21.39
CA ALA A 140 -8.78 34.59 -21.85
C ALA A 140 -7.48 34.73 -21.03
N ASP A 141 -7.48 34.29 -19.76
CA ASP A 141 -6.35 34.49 -18.85
C ASP A 141 -5.49 33.22 -18.77
N ALA A 142 -4.26 33.29 -19.30
CA ALA A 142 -3.32 32.18 -19.31
C ALA A 142 -2.94 31.68 -17.90
N SER A 143 -2.80 32.57 -16.92
CA SER A 143 -2.47 32.24 -15.53
C SER A 143 -3.62 31.48 -14.87
N LEU A 144 -4.85 31.96 -15.04
CA LEU A 144 -6.04 31.25 -14.55
C LEU A 144 -6.23 29.92 -15.27
N ARG A 145 -6.05 29.85 -16.60
CA ARG A 145 -6.11 28.57 -17.32
C ARG A 145 -5.16 27.54 -16.73
N ALA A 146 -3.92 27.92 -16.45
CA ALA A 146 -2.93 27.03 -15.85
C ALA A 146 -3.38 26.51 -14.47
N ARG A 147 -3.90 27.41 -13.60
CA ARG A 147 -4.40 27.05 -12.26
C ARG A 147 -5.60 26.11 -12.29
N PHE A 148 -6.49 26.24 -13.29
CA PHE A 148 -7.69 25.40 -13.43
C PHE A 148 -7.50 24.17 -14.31
N ALA A 149 -6.38 24.04 -15.04
CA ALA A 149 -6.17 22.98 -16.03
C ALA A 149 -6.34 21.57 -15.42
N GLN A 150 -5.56 21.24 -14.39
CA GLN A 150 -5.58 19.93 -13.74
C GLN A 150 -6.90 19.67 -12.99
N PRO A 151 -7.46 20.63 -12.21
CA PRO A 151 -8.77 20.46 -11.59
C PRO A 151 -9.93 20.25 -12.57
N LEU A 152 -9.97 21.01 -13.67
CA LEU A 152 -10.98 20.84 -14.71
C LEU A 152 -10.79 19.52 -15.46
N ALA A 153 -9.55 19.11 -15.76
CA ALA A 153 -9.29 17.81 -16.39
C ALA A 153 -9.81 16.65 -15.53
N LEU A 154 -9.54 16.68 -14.21
CA LEU A 154 -10.02 15.65 -13.30
C LEU A 154 -11.54 15.68 -13.13
N ALA A 155 -12.14 16.87 -13.02
CA ALA A 155 -13.60 17.03 -12.98
C ALA A 155 -14.27 16.55 -14.27
N ARG A 156 -13.66 16.76 -15.45
CA ARG A 156 -14.12 16.21 -16.73
C ARG A 156 -14.11 14.69 -16.73
N ARG A 157 -13.05 14.05 -16.22
CA ARG A 157 -12.99 12.59 -16.09
C ARG A 157 -14.11 12.06 -15.20
N VAL A 158 -14.31 12.67 -14.03
CA VAL A 158 -15.42 12.32 -13.11
C VAL A 158 -16.79 12.56 -13.77
N HIS A 159 -16.96 13.67 -14.49
CA HIS A 159 -18.18 13.98 -15.22
C HIS A 159 -18.39 13.11 -16.45
N ALA A 160 -17.37 12.48 -17.02
CA ALA A 160 -17.49 11.56 -18.15
C ALA A 160 -17.76 10.13 -17.70
N GLN A 161 -17.33 9.77 -16.49
CA GLN A 161 -17.43 8.40 -15.96
C GLN A 161 -18.84 7.81 -16.06
N ARG A 162 -18.92 6.56 -16.52
CA ARG A 162 -20.16 5.77 -16.64
C ARG A 162 -20.13 4.56 -15.70
N TYR A 163 -21.32 4.06 -15.39
CA TYR A 163 -21.49 2.80 -14.66
C TYR A 163 -20.88 1.65 -15.48
N ARG A 164 -20.12 0.75 -14.83
CA ARG A 164 -19.42 -0.40 -15.45
C ARG A 164 -18.49 -0.09 -16.64
N GLN A 165 -18.01 1.14 -16.78
CA GLN A 165 -17.00 1.43 -17.81
C GLN A 165 -15.74 0.57 -17.59
N ARG A 166 -15.15 0.10 -18.69
CA ARG A 166 -13.81 -0.49 -18.70
C ARG A 166 -12.76 0.62 -18.70
N GLY A 167 -11.56 0.32 -18.19
CA GLY A 167 -10.44 1.26 -18.16
C GLY A 167 -10.43 2.19 -16.93
N PRO A 168 -9.52 3.18 -16.93
CA PRO A 168 -9.19 3.94 -15.72
C PRO A 168 -10.36 4.77 -15.21
N LYS A 169 -10.63 4.65 -13.90
CA LYS A 169 -11.65 5.41 -13.17
C LYS A 169 -10.99 6.24 -12.09
N VAL A 170 -11.56 7.42 -11.85
CA VAL A 170 -11.24 8.26 -10.70
C VAL A 170 -12.11 7.79 -9.54
N TYR A 171 -11.46 7.37 -8.45
CA TYR A 171 -12.12 7.02 -7.19
C TYR A 171 -12.00 8.15 -6.16
N SER A 172 -10.95 8.95 -6.24
CA SER A 172 -10.72 10.10 -5.36
C SER A 172 -10.13 11.27 -6.13
N LEU A 173 -10.53 12.50 -5.74
CA LEU A 173 -10.02 13.73 -6.37
C LEU A 173 -8.64 14.12 -5.84
N HIS A 174 -8.38 13.89 -4.55
CA HIS A 174 -7.08 14.22 -3.94
C HIS A 174 -6.03 13.12 -4.14
N ALA A 175 -6.45 11.95 -4.61
CA ALA A 175 -5.59 10.81 -4.91
C ALA A 175 -6.10 10.10 -6.19
N PRO A 176 -5.95 10.72 -7.37
CA PRO A 176 -6.45 10.19 -8.64
C PRO A 176 -5.73 8.92 -9.10
N GLU A 177 -4.60 8.57 -8.49
CA GLU A 177 -3.83 7.35 -8.71
C GLU A 177 -4.44 6.10 -8.06
N VAL A 178 -5.42 6.27 -7.17
CA VAL A 178 -6.06 5.15 -6.46
C VAL A 178 -6.79 4.25 -7.44
N GLU A 179 -6.64 2.95 -7.23
CA GLU A 179 -7.27 1.89 -8.02
C GLU A 179 -8.32 1.14 -7.19
N CYS A 180 -9.26 0.50 -7.88
CA CYS A 180 -10.21 -0.42 -7.25
C CYS A 180 -9.76 -1.84 -7.55
N ILE A 181 -9.44 -2.58 -6.48
CA ILE A 181 -8.88 -3.91 -6.57
C ILE A 181 -9.90 -4.88 -5.99
N ALA A 182 -10.39 -5.79 -6.83
CA ALA A 182 -11.32 -6.81 -6.40
C ALA A 182 -10.62 -7.78 -5.45
N LYS A 183 -11.28 -8.11 -4.36
CA LYS A 183 -10.89 -9.14 -3.41
C LYS A 183 -11.93 -10.25 -3.47
N GLY A 184 -11.48 -11.50 -3.42
CA GLY A 184 -12.37 -12.68 -3.32
C GLY A 184 -13.07 -12.82 -1.95
N LYS A 185 -13.16 -11.74 -1.17
CA LYS A 185 -13.75 -11.73 0.17
C LYS A 185 -15.24 -11.39 0.08
N PRO A 186 -16.16 -12.23 0.61
CA PRO A 186 -17.61 -11.99 0.52
C PRO A 186 -18.08 -10.67 1.13
N HIS A 187 -17.55 -10.28 2.28
CA HIS A 187 -18.00 -9.10 3.04
C HIS A 187 -17.38 -7.77 2.54
N GLN A 188 -16.24 -7.83 1.86
CA GLN A 188 -15.55 -6.66 1.31
C GLN A 188 -14.95 -7.00 -0.06
N PRO A 189 -15.76 -6.98 -1.12
CA PRO A 189 -15.33 -7.44 -2.44
C PRO A 189 -14.36 -6.47 -3.14
N TYR A 190 -14.18 -5.25 -2.63
CA TYR A 190 -13.30 -4.24 -3.22
C TYR A 190 -12.50 -3.50 -2.14
N GLU A 191 -11.20 -3.33 -2.41
CA GLU A 191 -10.32 -2.43 -1.67
C GLU A 191 -9.86 -1.29 -2.62
N PHE A 192 -9.67 -0.08 -2.07
CA PHE A 192 -9.28 1.09 -2.84
C PHE A 192 -7.88 1.55 -2.44
N GLY A 193 -6.92 1.42 -3.35
CA GLY A 193 -5.53 1.71 -3.05
C GLY A 193 -4.61 1.31 -4.18
N VAL A 194 -3.43 0.83 -3.83
CA VAL A 194 -2.46 0.27 -4.78
C VAL A 194 -2.24 -1.21 -4.45
N LYS A 195 -1.97 -2.02 -5.47
CA LYS A 195 -1.53 -3.40 -5.28
C LYS A 195 -0.09 -3.37 -4.73
N VAL A 196 0.22 -4.22 -3.78
CA VAL A 196 1.56 -4.33 -3.19
C VAL A 196 1.95 -5.80 -3.19
N SER A 197 3.09 -6.13 -3.76
CA SER A 197 3.67 -7.46 -3.63
C SER A 197 4.61 -7.49 -2.43
N ILE A 198 4.48 -8.55 -1.64
CA ILE A 198 5.26 -8.80 -0.43
C ILE A 198 5.82 -10.21 -0.56
N ALA A 199 7.10 -10.37 -0.23
CA ALA A 199 7.66 -11.72 -0.05
C ALA A 199 8.20 -11.92 1.36
N THR A 200 8.11 -13.16 1.81
CA THR A 200 8.63 -13.60 3.11
C THR A 200 9.38 -14.93 2.93
N PRO A 201 10.32 -15.29 3.82
CA PRO A 201 10.95 -16.60 3.81
C PRO A 201 9.91 -17.72 3.88
N LEU A 202 10.15 -18.85 3.22
CA LEU A 202 9.24 -20.00 3.31
C LEU A 202 9.22 -20.63 4.71
N HIS A 203 10.35 -20.57 5.39
CA HIS A 203 10.54 -21.07 6.74
C HIS A 203 10.77 -19.88 7.68
N ARG A 204 10.18 -19.97 8.88
CA ARG A 204 10.37 -18.96 9.92
C ARG A 204 11.85 -18.93 10.33
N CYS A 205 12.48 -17.76 10.25
CA CYS A 205 13.83 -17.55 10.75
C CYS A 205 13.85 -17.53 12.29
N ARG A 206 15.03 -17.62 12.90
CA ARG A 206 15.20 -17.60 14.37
C ARG A 206 14.59 -16.36 15.02
N GLY A 207 14.80 -15.19 14.41
CA GLY A 207 14.27 -13.90 14.84
C GLY A 207 12.85 -13.58 14.35
N GLY A 208 12.19 -14.50 13.66
CA GLY A 208 10.82 -14.32 13.18
C GLY A 208 10.68 -14.41 11.66
N GLN A 209 9.52 -13.97 11.17
CA GLN A 209 9.14 -14.06 9.76
C GLN A 209 9.42 -12.72 9.07
N PHE A 210 10.63 -12.51 8.57
CA PHE A 210 11.02 -11.23 7.97
C PHE A 210 10.30 -10.95 6.64
N VAL A 211 10.15 -9.67 6.31
CA VAL A 211 9.74 -9.21 4.98
C VAL A 211 10.97 -9.00 4.12
N VAL A 212 10.99 -9.59 2.92
CA VAL A 212 12.15 -9.57 2.02
C VAL A 212 12.05 -8.38 1.05
N PRO A 213 11.38 -8.46 -0.12
CA PRO A 213 11.00 -7.27 -0.87
C PRO A 213 9.60 -6.81 -0.47
N VAL A 214 9.37 -5.52 -0.69
CA VAL A 214 8.05 -4.95 -0.89
C VAL A 214 8.09 -4.05 -2.11
N ALA A 215 7.10 -4.19 -2.99
CA ALA A 215 6.96 -3.34 -4.17
C ALA A 215 5.51 -2.91 -4.35
N ALA A 216 5.29 -1.60 -4.52
CA ALA A 216 4.00 -1.08 -4.95
C ALA A 216 3.86 -1.24 -6.47
N LEU A 217 2.71 -1.72 -6.91
CA LEU A 217 2.42 -2.11 -8.28
C LEU A 217 1.24 -1.29 -8.82
N PRO A 218 1.48 -0.05 -9.28
CA PRO A 218 0.45 0.76 -9.90
C PRO A 218 0.01 0.18 -11.24
N GLY A 219 -1.22 0.48 -11.66
CA GLY A 219 -1.85 0.03 -12.89
C GLY A 219 -2.77 -1.18 -12.72
N ASN A 220 -3.04 -1.63 -11.49
CA ASN A 220 -3.77 -2.85 -11.16
C ASN A 220 -3.34 -4.05 -12.03
N PRO A 221 -2.05 -4.42 -12.06
CA PRO A 221 -1.57 -5.52 -12.88
C PRO A 221 -2.16 -6.85 -12.42
N TYR A 222 -2.27 -7.81 -13.33
CA TYR A 222 -2.57 -9.19 -12.96
C TYR A 222 -1.46 -9.76 -12.06
N ASP A 223 -1.81 -10.57 -11.07
CA ASP A 223 -0.87 -11.04 -10.03
C ASP A 223 0.31 -11.79 -10.66
N GLY A 224 0.06 -12.64 -11.67
CA GLY A 224 1.13 -13.33 -12.40
C GLY A 224 2.13 -12.41 -13.11
N HIS A 225 1.74 -11.18 -13.47
CA HIS A 225 2.64 -10.20 -14.08
C HIS A 225 3.54 -9.51 -13.06
N SER A 226 3.20 -9.56 -11.77
CA SER A 226 4.00 -8.93 -10.72
C SER A 226 5.37 -9.58 -10.52
N LEU A 227 5.49 -10.90 -10.80
CA LEU A 227 6.73 -11.65 -10.62
C LEU A 227 7.87 -11.16 -11.51
N ALA A 228 7.56 -10.62 -12.70
CA ALA A 228 8.56 -9.99 -13.57
C ALA A 228 9.31 -8.84 -12.88
N THR A 229 8.61 -8.09 -12.04
CA THR A 229 9.14 -6.94 -11.31
C THR A 229 9.76 -7.37 -9.98
N VAL A 230 9.09 -8.28 -9.27
CA VAL A 230 9.40 -8.62 -7.88
C VAL A 230 10.60 -9.55 -7.78
N LEU A 231 10.70 -10.59 -8.62
CA LEU A 231 11.78 -11.57 -8.49
C LEU A 231 13.19 -10.98 -8.70
N PRO A 232 13.43 -10.11 -9.69
CA PRO A 232 14.71 -9.42 -9.81
C PRO A 232 15.02 -8.53 -8.61
N ALA A 233 14.00 -7.88 -8.03
CA ALA A 233 14.17 -7.06 -6.83
C ALA A 233 14.59 -7.92 -5.62
N ILE A 234 14.01 -9.11 -5.46
CA ILE A 234 14.39 -10.08 -4.43
C ILE A 234 15.87 -10.46 -4.57
N THR A 235 16.27 -10.90 -5.76
CA THR A 235 17.65 -11.32 -6.03
C THR A 235 18.64 -10.19 -5.79
N ARG A 236 18.32 -8.94 -6.20
CA ARG A 236 19.15 -7.77 -5.92
C ARG A 236 19.23 -7.42 -4.43
N GLN A 237 18.17 -7.65 -3.66
CA GLN A 237 18.12 -7.30 -2.25
C GLN A 237 18.86 -8.31 -1.35
N ILE A 238 18.70 -9.61 -1.63
CA ILE A 238 19.35 -10.66 -0.83
C ILE A 238 20.79 -10.88 -1.31
N GLY A 239 21.06 -10.72 -2.61
CA GLY A 239 22.36 -11.04 -3.20
C GLY A 239 22.55 -12.52 -3.53
N THR A 240 21.51 -13.35 -3.39
CA THR A 240 21.54 -14.79 -3.72
C THR A 240 20.45 -15.17 -4.72
N ALA A 241 20.71 -16.23 -5.50
CA ALA A 241 19.71 -16.79 -6.40
C ALA A 241 18.57 -17.46 -5.61
N LEU A 242 17.35 -17.36 -6.15
CA LEU A 242 16.17 -18.00 -5.58
C LEU A 242 16.13 -19.47 -6.01
N ILE A 243 15.99 -20.36 -5.04
CA ILE A 243 15.81 -21.81 -5.26
C ILE A 243 14.32 -22.13 -5.38
N ARG A 244 13.48 -21.44 -4.59
CA ARG A 244 12.03 -21.71 -4.54
C ARG A 244 11.24 -20.42 -4.37
N VAL A 245 10.18 -20.29 -5.15
CA VAL A 245 9.16 -19.25 -5.00
C VAL A 245 7.80 -19.94 -4.95
N ILE A 246 7.10 -19.78 -3.83
CA ILE A 246 5.76 -20.32 -3.61
C ILE A 246 4.74 -19.19 -3.75
N THR A 247 3.73 -19.39 -4.59
CA THR A 247 2.68 -18.39 -4.82
C THR A 247 1.27 -18.98 -4.86
N ASP A 248 0.28 -18.09 -4.78
CA ASP A 248 -1.12 -18.41 -4.93
C ASP A 248 -1.48 -18.84 -6.36
N ALA A 249 -2.63 -19.48 -6.53
CA ALA A 249 -3.18 -19.84 -7.83
C ALA A 249 -3.43 -18.63 -8.75
N GLY A 250 -3.60 -17.44 -8.15
CA GLY A 250 -3.73 -16.17 -8.87
C GLY A 250 -2.52 -15.80 -9.73
N TYR A 251 -1.39 -16.47 -9.53
CA TYR A 251 -0.14 -16.28 -10.30
C TYR A 251 -0.01 -17.24 -11.49
N ARG A 252 -1.06 -17.99 -11.84
CA ARG A 252 -1.03 -18.89 -13.00
C ARG A 252 -0.72 -18.13 -14.29
N GLY A 253 0.14 -18.69 -15.15
CA GLY A 253 0.59 -17.99 -16.37
C GLY A 253 1.48 -16.80 -16.07
N HIS A 254 2.34 -16.93 -15.04
CA HIS A 254 3.22 -15.86 -14.60
C HIS A 254 4.25 -15.44 -15.65
N ASN A 255 4.60 -14.16 -15.63
CA ASN A 255 5.68 -13.58 -16.45
C ASN A 255 7.00 -13.54 -15.67
N ALA A 256 7.28 -14.57 -14.87
CA ALA A 256 8.59 -14.68 -14.22
C ALA A 256 9.71 -14.68 -15.30
N PRO A 257 10.85 -14.01 -15.06
CA PRO A 257 11.96 -14.01 -16.00
C PRO A 257 12.38 -15.45 -16.34
N PRO A 258 12.77 -15.79 -17.58
CA PRO A 258 13.07 -17.16 -17.97
C PRO A 258 14.08 -17.86 -17.05
N ALA A 259 15.10 -17.13 -16.59
CA ALA A 259 16.12 -17.62 -15.66
C ALA A 259 15.59 -18.00 -14.26
N GLN A 260 14.41 -17.49 -13.87
CA GLN A 260 13.79 -17.69 -12.56
C GLN A 260 12.41 -18.36 -12.69
N ALA A 261 11.93 -18.64 -13.90
CA ALA A 261 10.61 -19.21 -14.12
C ALA A 261 10.51 -20.65 -13.60
N SER A 262 11.61 -21.41 -13.64
CA SER A 262 11.68 -22.80 -13.17
C SER A 262 11.59 -22.94 -11.65
N CYS A 263 11.87 -21.88 -10.88
CA CYS A 263 11.79 -21.93 -9.42
C CYS A 263 10.42 -21.51 -8.85
N VAL A 264 9.46 -21.12 -9.70
CA VAL A 264 8.13 -20.65 -9.30
C VAL A 264 7.11 -21.80 -9.30
N TYR A 265 6.39 -21.95 -8.18
CA TYR A 265 5.35 -22.96 -8.01
C TYR A 265 4.07 -22.33 -7.50
N THR A 266 2.99 -22.61 -8.24
CA THR A 266 1.64 -22.10 -7.92
C THR A 266 0.80 -23.19 -7.24
N SER A 267 -0.11 -22.81 -6.33
CA SER A 267 -0.95 -23.78 -5.62
C SER A 267 -1.88 -24.62 -6.49
N ALA A 268 -2.22 -24.16 -7.70
CA ALA A 268 -3.04 -24.91 -8.65
C ALA A 268 -2.24 -25.87 -9.55
N GLN A 269 -0.92 -25.89 -9.44
CA GLN A 269 -0.05 -26.69 -10.29
C GLN A 269 -0.12 -28.17 -9.91
N LYS A 270 -0.36 -29.03 -10.91
CA LYS A 270 -0.40 -30.50 -10.73
C LYS A 270 0.85 -31.21 -11.26
N ARG A 271 1.47 -30.68 -12.31
CA ARG A 271 2.66 -31.28 -12.97
C ARG A 271 3.95 -30.71 -12.40
N GLY A 272 4.97 -31.56 -12.25
CA GLY A 272 6.29 -31.14 -11.74
C GLY A 272 6.32 -30.80 -10.25
N VAL A 273 5.30 -31.21 -9.48
CA VAL A 273 5.20 -30.96 -8.04
C VAL A 273 5.58 -32.23 -7.28
N THR A 274 6.79 -32.25 -6.71
CA THR A 274 7.27 -33.33 -5.84
C THR A 274 6.61 -33.27 -4.46
N ALA A 275 6.77 -34.32 -3.65
CA ALA A 275 6.23 -34.37 -2.29
C ALA A 275 6.76 -33.23 -1.40
N GLU A 276 8.02 -32.83 -1.56
CA GLU A 276 8.63 -31.69 -0.87
C GLU A 276 7.88 -30.40 -1.24
N ILE A 277 7.76 -30.10 -2.53
CA ILE A 277 7.08 -28.89 -3.04
C ILE A 277 5.63 -28.85 -2.56
N LYS A 278 4.96 -30.00 -2.53
CA LYS A 278 3.59 -30.10 -1.99
C LYS A 278 3.52 -29.73 -0.51
N ARG A 279 4.53 -30.07 0.29
CA ARG A 279 4.63 -29.65 1.72
C ARG A 279 4.93 -28.16 1.82
N GLU A 280 5.80 -27.62 0.98
CA GLU A 280 6.11 -26.19 0.92
C GLU A 280 4.89 -25.34 0.54
N LEU A 281 4.11 -25.78 -0.44
CA LEU A 281 2.86 -25.12 -0.85
C LEU A 281 1.83 -25.02 0.28
N ARG A 282 1.85 -25.95 1.26
CA ARG A 282 0.99 -25.87 2.45
C ARG A 282 1.42 -24.78 3.44
N ARG A 283 2.66 -24.29 3.36
CA ARG A 283 3.18 -23.20 4.21
C ARG A 283 2.87 -21.81 3.68
N ARG A 284 2.37 -21.69 2.44
CA ARG A 284 1.97 -20.43 1.80
C ARG A 284 1.13 -19.48 2.70
N PRO A 285 0.18 -19.96 3.54
CA PRO A 285 -0.57 -19.07 4.44
C PRO A 285 0.30 -18.33 5.48
N ALA A 286 1.56 -18.69 5.68
CA ALA A 286 2.48 -18.01 6.61
C ALA A 286 2.73 -16.53 6.26
N VAL A 287 2.48 -16.11 5.01
CA VAL A 287 2.56 -14.70 4.60
C VAL A 287 1.37 -13.88 5.10
N GLU A 288 0.22 -14.51 5.35
CA GLU A 288 -1.03 -13.82 5.72
C GLU A 288 -0.93 -13.10 7.08
N PRO A 289 -0.39 -13.72 8.17
CA PRO A 289 -0.15 -13.00 9.42
C PRO A 289 0.80 -11.81 9.27
N VAL A 290 1.84 -11.94 8.43
CA VAL A 290 2.78 -10.83 8.16
C VAL A 290 2.06 -9.68 7.48
N ILE A 291 1.23 -9.96 6.47
CA ILE A 291 0.38 -8.95 5.82
C ILE A 291 -0.59 -8.32 6.83
N GLY A 292 -1.15 -9.11 7.75
CA GLY A 292 -1.97 -8.64 8.86
C GLY A 292 -1.24 -7.61 9.72
N HIS A 293 -0.08 -7.98 10.26
CA HIS A 293 0.77 -7.08 11.05
C HIS A 293 1.19 -5.83 10.29
N LEU A 294 1.58 -5.96 9.02
CA LEU A 294 1.91 -4.80 8.19
C LEU A 294 0.72 -3.83 8.09
N LYS A 295 -0.50 -4.36 7.93
CA LYS A 295 -1.72 -3.56 7.82
C LYS A 295 -2.11 -2.90 9.13
N GLU A 296 -2.13 -3.65 10.22
CA GLU A 296 -2.65 -3.22 11.53
C GLU A 296 -1.61 -2.44 12.35
N ASP A 297 -0.38 -2.95 12.45
CA ASP A 297 0.65 -2.41 13.33
C ASP A 297 1.58 -1.40 12.62
N HIS A 298 1.80 -1.56 11.32
CA HIS A 298 2.83 -0.82 10.57
C HIS A 298 2.28 0.13 9.49
N ARG A 299 0.99 0.51 9.60
CA ARG A 299 0.33 1.56 8.80
C ARG A 299 0.19 1.25 7.29
N MET A 300 0.36 0.00 6.86
CA MET A 300 0.01 -0.39 5.49
C MET A 300 -1.52 -0.47 5.28
N GLY A 301 -2.31 -0.58 6.35
CA GLY A 301 -3.77 -0.68 6.28
C GLY A 301 -4.46 0.62 5.87
N ARG A 302 -3.73 1.75 5.90
CA ARG A 302 -4.24 3.05 5.43
C ARG A 302 -3.10 4.01 5.11
N ASN A 303 -2.81 4.19 3.83
CA ASN A 303 -1.76 5.10 3.35
C ASN A 303 -2.23 6.55 3.25
N TYR A 304 -1.54 7.46 3.95
CA TYR A 304 -1.79 8.90 3.92
C TYR A 304 -0.85 9.69 2.98
N LEU A 305 0.17 9.04 2.42
CA LEU A 305 1.16 9.69 1.57
C LEU A 305 0.60 9.97 0.16
N ALA A 306 0.97 11.11 -0.42
CA ALA A 306 0.43 11.58 -1.69
C ALA A 306 1.13 10.95 -2.90
N GLY A 307 0.36 10.62 -3.94
CA GLY A 307 0.87 10.13 -5.21
C GLY A 307 1.44 8.71 -5.14
N ARG A 308 1.84 8.20 -6.31
CA ARG A 308 2.43 6.86 -6.46
C ARG A 308 3.75 6.71 -5.69
N ALA A 309 4.58 7.74 -5.68
CA ALA A 309 5.81 7.75 -4.87
C ALA A 309 5.51 7.62 -3.37
N GLY A 310 4.44 8.26 -2.89
CA GLY A 310 3.96 8.09 -1.52
C GLY A 310 3.42 6.68 -1.25
N ASP A 311 2.75 6.07 -2.23
CA ASP A 311 2.28 4.69 -2.13
C ASP A 311 3.44 3.70 -1.98
N ALA A 312 4.47 3.82 -2.80
CA ALA A 312 5.68 3.00 -2.72
C ALA A 312 6.42 3.22 -1.38
N ALA A 313 6.65 4.47 -1.00
CA ALA A 313 7.34 4.81 0.24
C ALA A 313 6.64 4.25 1.49
N ASN A 314 5.30 4.30 1.54
CA ASN A 314 4.56 3.75 2.68
C ASN A 314 4.72 2.23 2.79
N ALA A 315 4.67 1.53 1.66
CA ALA A 315 4.80 0.07 1.64
C ALA A 315 6.18 -0.38 2.12
N VAL A 316 7.25 0.27 1.62
CA VAL A 316 8.62 -0.01 2.05
C VAL A 316 8.82 0.34 3.53
N LEU A 317 8.39 1.52 3.98
CA LEU A 317 8.56 1.94 5.38
C LEU A 317 7.77 1.08 6.36
N ALA A 318 6.59 0.56 5.96
CA ALA A 318 5.83 -0.39 6.76
C ALA A 318 6.62 -1.69 6.96
N ALA A 319 7.22 -2.24 5.89
CA ALA A 319 8.07 -3.41 5.95
C ALA A 319 9.32 -3.20 6.79
N VAL A 320 9.98 -2.06 6.62
CA VAL A 320 11.16 -1.65 7.42
C VAL A 320 10.80 -1.59 8.90
N GLY A 321 9.70 -0.93 9.26
CA GLY A 321 9.24 -0.84 10.64
C GLY A 321 8.90 -2.20 11.25
N TYR A 322 8.32 -3.11 10.45
CA TYR A 322 8.03 -4.48 10.86
C TYR A 322 9.31 -5.28 11.13
N ASN A 323 10.27 -5.26 10.19
CA ASN A 323 11.54 -5.97 10.35
C ASN A 323 12.34 -5.45 11.54
N PHE A 324 12.42 -4.13 11.74
CA PHE A 324 13.10 -3.57 12.91
C PHE A 324 12.42 -3.95 14.22
N ARG A 325 11.09 -4.06 14.25
CA ARG A 325 10.38 -4.57 15.45
C ARG A 325 10.82 -6.00 15.78
N LEU A 326 10.92 -6.89 14.79
CA LEU A 326 11.41 -8.25 14.99
C LEU A 326 12.85 -8.26 15.50
N LEU A 327 13.72 -7.43 14.93
CA LEU A 327 15.12 -7.33 15.36
C LEU A 327 15.25 -6.80 16.79
N LEU A 328 14.47 -5.79 17.18
CA LEU A 328 14.49 -5.28 18.54
C LEU A 328 14.05 -6.34 19.55
N VAL A 329 13.03 -7.14 19.21
CA VAL A 329 12.60 -8.27 20.05
C VAL A 329 13.69 -9.33 20.16
N TRP A 330 14.33 -9.70 19.05
CA TRP A 330 15.43 -10.65 19.02
C TRP A 330 16.62 -10.20 19.87
N LEU A 331 17.07 -8.95 19.67
CA LEU A 331 18.20 -8.37 20.39
C LEU A 331 17.89 -8.20 21.89
N ALA A 332 16.66 -7.82 22.25
CA ALA A 332 16.23 -7.75 23.65
C ALA A 332 16.27 -9.14 24.30
N GLY A 333 15.84 -10.19 23.60
CA GLY A 333 15.94 -11.57 24.07
C GLY A 333 17.38 -12.01 24.30
N LEU A 334 18.29 -11.73 23.36
CA LEU A 334 19.72 -11.99 23.54
C LEU A 334 20.30 -11.19 24.73
N GLY A 335 19.88 -9.94 24.89
CA GLY A 335 20.27 -9.07 26.00
C GLY A 335 19.86 -9.62 27.37
N GLN A 336 18.72 -10.30 27.48
CA GLN A 336 18.28 -10.95 28.72
C GLN A 336 19.05 -12.23 29.03
N LEU A 337 19.61 -12.90 28.03
CA LEU A 337 20.42 -14.11 28.20
C LEU A 337 21.87 -13.81 28.63
N LEU A 338 22.38 -12.61 28.35
CA LEU A 338 23.74 -12.22 28.72
C LEU A 338 23.98 -12.23 30.25
N PRO A 339 23.12 -11.60 31.09
CA PRO A 339 23.27 -11.66 32.55
C PRO A 339 23.14 -13.07 33.12
N THR A 340 22.30 -13.93 32.54
CA THR A 340 22.10 -15.31 33.02
C THR A 340 23.30 -16.19 32.67
N LEU A 341 23.91 -16.00 31.49
CA LEU A 341 25.17 -16.64 31.11
C LEU A 341 26.35 -16.17 31.96
N VAL A 342 26.46 -14.87 32.25
CA VAL A 342 27.51 -14.35 33.14
C VAL A 342 27.35 -14.86 34.58
N ARG A 343 26.11 -14.96 35.09
CA ARG A 343 25.85 -15.52 36.43
C ARG A 343 26.14 -17.02 36.52
N SER A 344 25.84 -17.80 35.48
CA SER A 344 26.14 -19.24 35.45
C SER A 344 27.62 -19.55 35.23
N ALA A 345 28.35 -18.68 34.52
CA ALA A 345 29.81 -18.78 34.40
C ALA A 345 30.54 -18.40 35.71
N GLY A 346 29.96 -17.52 36.53
CA GLY A 346 30.51 -17.12 37.83
C GLY A 346 30.35 -18.14 38.97
N THR A 347 29.60 -19.24 38.77
CA THR A 347 29.39 -20.28 39.79
C THR A 347 30.36 -21.46 39.72
N ALA A 348 31.34 -21.44 38.80
CA ALA A 348 32.40 -22.45 38.74
C ALA A 348 33.63 -21.99 39.55
N ALA A 349 33.51 -21.90 40.87
CA ALA A 349 34.68 -21.84 41.75
C ALA A 349 35.12 -23.29 42.08
N PRO A 350 36.37 -23.70 41.80
CA PRO A 350 36.82 -25.04 42.16
C PRO A 350 36.95 -25.13 43.70
N ASN A 351 36.28 -26.11 44.29
CA ASN A 351 36.51 -26.55 45.67
C ASN A 351 37.97 -26.99 45.80
N ALA A 352 38.83 -26.09 46.30
CA ALA A 352 40.16 -26.46 46.76
C ALA A 352 40.01 -27.27 48.06
N ARG A 353 39.99 -28.60 47.91
CA ARG A 353 40.28 -29.54 49.01
C ARG A 353 41.72 -29.30 49.43
N TYR A 354 41.94 -28.74 50.61
CA TYR A 354 43.19 -28.95 51.33
C TYR A 354 42.99 -30.12 52.27
N ALA A 355 43.70 -31.21 51.95
CA ALA A 355 43.93 -32.32 52.85
C ALA A 355 44.97 -31.90 53.90
N THR A 356 44.68 -32.23 55.16
CA THR A 356 45.66 -32.59 56.18
C THR A 356 45.06 -33.69 57.03
#